data_AF-A0A0M3IRZ5-F1
#
_entry.id   AF-A0A0M3IRZ5-F1
#
_cell.length_a   1.000
_cell.length_b   1.000
_cell.length_c   1.000
_cell.angle_alpha   90.00
_cell.angle_beta   90.00
_cell.angle_gamma   90.00
#
_symmetry.space_group_name_H-M   'P 1'
#
loop_
_entity.id
_entity.type
_entity.pdbx_description
1 polymer ?
#
loop_
_entity_poly.entity_id
_entity_poly.type
_entity_poly.pdbx_seq_one_letter_code
_entity_poly.pdbx_strand_id
1 'polypeptide(L)'
;MIERLLVLRRPKSSYMTGEEMPGYCALYAACSKQLKHEQRACMPTSAAGRLMPGLPRRRTGICNQLLVADFQAVDVLNLRVEQMFDDCVDEAVKEEEPIPNKYDSGRCSDNWPLLPYYYDGYTCLHRLRVVQLHCGKLMKCCHRAQRCRRHIDESEMTVQLKKLKDEVITKSAACQIHSYNEYQKKHWKASQKDVERII
;
A
#
# COMPACT_ATOMS: atom_id res chain seq x y z
N MET A 1 -7.69 16.51 11.90
CA MET A 1 -7.32 15.08 12.07
C MET A 1 -8.38 14.33 12.89
N ILE A 2 -8.83 14.91 14.01
CA ILE A 2 -9.88 14.36 14.88
C ILE A 2 -11.22 14.14 14.13
N GLU A 3 -11.67 15.10 13.33
CA GLU A 3 -12.95 15.00 12.57
C GLU A 3 -13.03 13.80 11.62
N ARG A 4 -11.92 13.42 10.95
CA ARG A 4 -11.92 12.29 9.99
C ARG A 4 -12.10 10.94 10.69
N LEU A 5 -11.46 10.77 11.84
CA LEU A 5 -11.59 9.56 12.65
C LEU A 5 -12.99 9.46 13.28
N LEU A 6 -13.60 10.60 13.62
CA LEU A 6 -14.96 10.64 14.16
C LEU A 6 -15.97 10.09 13.16
N VAL A 7 -15.89 10.48 11.88
CA VAL A 7 -16.78 9.95 10.83
C VAL A 7 -16.66 8.43 10.68
N LEU A 8 -15.45 7.88 10.76
CA LEU A 8 -15.19 6.42 10.65
C LEU A 8 -15.57 5.63 11.91
N ARG A 9 -15.79 6.31 13.03
CA ARG A 9 -16.16 5.72 14.34
C ARG A 9 -17.63 5.92 14.69
N ARG A 10 -18.32 6.80 13.97
CA ARG A 10 -19.71 7.17 14.23
C ARG A 10 -20.65 6.09 13.65
N PRO A 11 -21.50 5.46 14.47
CA PRO A 11 -22.47 4.47 13.98
C PRO A 11 -23.55 5.15 13.13
N LYS A 12 -24.08 4.42 12.15
CA LYS A 12 -25.15 4.90 11.26
C LYS A 12 -26.38 5.42 12.02
N SER A 13 -26.74 4.73 13.09
CA SER A 13 -27.87 5.10 13.97
C SER A 13 -27.72 6.44 14.68
N SER A 14 -26.51 7.02 14.73
CA SER A 14 -26.29 8.29 15.43
C SER A 14 -26.50 9.53 14.55
N TYR A 15 -26.77 9.36 13.25
CA TYR A 15 -27.11 10.49 12.38
C TYR A 15 -28.56 10.90 12.66
N MET A 16 -28.75 12.18 12.98
CA MET A 16 -30.07 12.72 13.31
C MET A 16 -30.92 12.87 12.05
N THR A 17 -32.24 12.91 12.21
CA THR A 17 -33.18 13.20 11.13
C THR A 17 -32.88 14.60 10.55
N GLY A 18 -32.34 14.65 9.33
CA GLY A 18 -31.97 15.90 8.65
C GLY A 18 -30.46 16.11 8.44
N GLU A 19 -29.59 15.28 9.05
CA GLU A 19 -28.17 15.25 8.69
C GLU A 19 -27.94 14.41 7.42
N GLU A 20 -27.09 14.89 6.50
CA GLU A 20 -26.64 14.07 5.36
C GLU A 20 -25.80 12.90 5.88
N MET A 21 -26.40 11.71 5.80
CA MET A 21 -25.76 10.47 6.21
C MET A 21 -24.77 10.00 5.11
N PRO A 22 -23.48 9.82 5.41
CA PRO A 22 -22.51 9.43 4.39
C PRO A 22 -22.78 8.00 3.91
N GLY A 23 -22.69 7.80 2.59
CA GLY A 23 -22.66 6.48 1.99
C GLY A 23 -21.31 5.77 2.19
N TYR A 24 -21.26 4.48 1.84
CA TYR A 24 -20.02 3.68 1.90
C TYR A 24 -18.86 4.27 1.07
N CYS A 25 -19.17 4.99 -0.01
CA CYS A 25 -18.14 5.64 -0.84
C CYS A 25 -17.52 6.86 -0.16
N ALA A 26 -18.33 7.72 0.46
CA ALA A 26 -17.84 8.83 1.28
C ALA A 26 -17.00 8.32 2.47
N LEU A 27 -17.46 7.26 3.16
CA LEU A 27 -16.70 6.61 4.22
C LEU A 27 -15.37 6.04 3.71
N TYR A 28 -15.37 5.38 2.54
CA TYR A 28 -14.15 4.87 1.93
C TYR A 28 -13.16 5.98 1.59
N ALA A 29 -13.61 7.10 1.00
CA ALA A 29 -12.76 8.23 0.67
C ALA A 29 -12.12 8.85 1.93
N ALA A 30 -12.91 9.01 3.01
CA ALA A 30 -12.40 9.43 4.31
C ALA A 30 -11.37 8.43 4.88
N CYS A 31 -11.65 7.13 4.76
CA CYS A 31 -10.73 6.08 5.19
C CYS A 31 -9.41 6.08 4.41
N SER A 32 -9.46 6.20 3.08
CA SER A 32 -8.26 6.29 2.23
C SER A 32 -7.36 7.47 2.65
N LYS A 33 -7.97 8.62 2.93
CA LYS A 33 -7.27 9.81 3.43
C LYS A 33 -6.65 9.56 4.81
N GLN A 34 -7.33 8.85 5.71
CA GLN A 34 -6.76 8.45 7.01
C GLN A 34 -5.62 7.45 6.84
N LEU A 35 -5.76 6.47 5.95
CA LEU A 35 -4.74 5.46 5.66
C LEU A 35 -3.42 6.11 5.24
N LYS A 36 -3.47 7.04 4.28
CA LYS A 36 -2.29 7.79 3.83
C LYS A 36 -1.65 8.61 4.94
N HIS A 37 -2.46 9.17 5.83
CA HIS A 37 -1.96 9.90 6.98
C HIS A 37 -1.17 8.98 7.92
N GLU A 38 -1.72 7.81 8.28
CA GLU A 38 -1.02 6.81 9.10
C GLU A 38 0.26 6.31 8.40
N GLN A 39 0.22 6.06 7.08
CA GLN A 39 1.40 5.65 6.31
C GLN A 39 2.55 6.67 6.43
N ARG A 40 2.25 7.96 6.25
CA ARG A 40 3.24 9.04 6.39
C ARG A 40 3.79 9.16 7.81
N ALA A 41 2.93 8.95 8.81
CA ALA A 41 3.35 8.97 10.22
C ALA A 41 4.24 7.77 10.58
N CYS A 42 3.97 6.59 10.00
CA CYS A 42 4.74 5.36 10.28
C CYS A 42 6.03 5.23 9.48
N MET A 43 6.08 5.83 8.30
CA MET A 43 7.27 5.84 7.45
C MET A 43 7.60 7.30 7.14
N PRO A 44 8.26 8.02 8.08
CA PRO A 44 8.83 9.31 7.73
C PRO A 44 9.79 9.04 6.57
N THR A 45 9.49 9.61 5.41
CA THR A 45 10.32 9.49 4.22
C THR A 45 11.69 9.99 4.63
N SER A 46 12.65 9.09 4.87
CA SER A 46 14.00 9.52 5.21
C SER A 46 14.52 10.31 4.01
N ALA A 47 14.99 11.54 4.25
CA ALA A 47 15.64 12.35 3.23
C ALA A 47 16.87 11.63 2.60
N ALA A 48 17.38 10.60 3.27
CA ALA A 48 18.25 9.57 2.69
C ALA A 48 17.37 8.55 1.96
N GLY A 49 17.47 8.49 0.63
CA GLY A 49 16.56 7.74 -0.24
C GLY A 49 16.28 6.28 0.14
N ARG A 50 15.24 5.72 -0.49
CA ARG A 50 14.69 4.38 -0.22
C ARG A 50 15.80 3.34 -0.03
N LEU A 51 15.79 2.66 1.13
CA LEU A 51 16.60 1.47 1.33
C LEU A 51 16.10 0.36 0.40
N MET A 52 17.00 -0.16 -0.45
CA MET A 52 16.74 -1.32 -1.31
C MET A 52 16.06 -2.45 -0.51
N PRO A 53 14.96 -3.05 -1.01
CA PRO A 53 14.34 -4.19 -0.34
C PRO A 53 15.33 -5.36 -0.18
N GLY A 54 15.24 -6.11 0.94
CA GLY A 54 16.11 -7.26 1.24
C GLY A 54 16.95 -7.09 2.50
N LEU A 55 17.81 -8.05 2.84
CA LEU A 55 18.66 -7.97 4.04
C LEU A 55 19.79 -6.94 3.84
N PRO A 56 20.20 -6.14 4.86
CA PRO A 56 21.22 -5.10 4.73
C PRO A 56 22.50 -5.53 4.01
N ARG A 57 23.04 -6.71 4.33
CA ARG A 57 24.24 -7.29 3.68
C ARG A 57 24.06 -7.61 2.19
N ARG A 58 22.81 -7.76 1.75
CA ARG A 58 22.43 -8.06 0.35
C ARG A 58 22.03 -6.81 -0.43
N ARG A 59 22.07 -5.62 0.19
CA ARG A 59 21.75 -4.32 -0.44
C ARG A 59 22.99 -3.62 -1.01
N THR A 60 24.17 -4.11 -0.70
CA THR A 60 25.46 -3.50 -1.08
C THR A 60 26.06 -4.18 -2.31
N GLY A 61 26.79 -3.43 -3.13
CA GLY A 61 27.49 -3.92 -4.31
C GLY A 61 26.97 -3.35 -5.64
N ILE A 62 27.81 -3.41 -6.67
CA ILE A 62 27.58 -2.79 -7.99
C ILE A 62 26.24 -3.25 -8.60
N CYS A 63 25.93 -4.56 -8.51
CA CYS A 63 24.68 -5.11 -9.06
C CYS A 63 23.43 -4.44 -8.45
N ASN A 64 23.40 -4.26 -7.13
CA ASN A 64 22.26 -3.63 -6.44
C ASN A 64 22.19 -2.12 -6.68
N GLN A 65 23.33 -1.45 -6.88
CA GLN A 65 23.37 -0.02 -7.23
C GLN A 65 22.70 0.24 -8.58
N LEU A 66 22.91 -0.66 -9.55
CA LEU A 66 22.26 -0.55 -10.87
C LEU A 66 20.74 -0.71 -10.80
N LEU A 67 20.21 -1.43 -9.80
CA LEU A 67 18.77 -1.63 -9.62
C LEU A 67 18.06 -0.42 -8.99
N VAL A 68 18.80 0.52 -8.40
CA VAL A 68 18.19 1.66 -7.67
C VAL A 68 17.28 2.47 -8.59
N ALA A 69 17.72 2.76 -9.82
CA ALA A 69 16.92 3.49 -10.79
C ALA A 69 15.63 2.75 -11.15
N ASP A 70 15.69 1.42 -11.33
CA ASP A 70 14.50 0.63 -11.64
C ASP A 70 13.50 0.61 -10.46
N PHE A 71 13.98 0.48 -9.22
CA PHE A 71 13.13 0.57 -8.04
C PHE A 71 12.48 1.95 -7.87
N GLN A 72 13.22 3.03 -8.16
CA GLN A 72 12.69 4.39 -8.16
C GLN A 72 11.62 4.57 -9.24
N ALA A 73 11.83 4.02 -10.44
CA ALA A 73 10.84 4.04 -11.51
C ALA A 73 9.55 3.29 -11.12
N VAL A 74 9.67 2.13 -10.46
CA VAL A 74 8.52 1.41 -9.89
C VAL A 74 7.78 2.27 -8.88
N ASP A 75 8.48 2.97 -7.98
CA ASP A 75 7.84 3.81 -6.97
C ASP A 75 7.08 4.99 -7.59
N VAL A 76 7.70 5.68 -8.54
CA VAL A 76 7.05 6.80 -9.26
C VAL A 76 5.79 6.31 -9.98
N LEU A 77 5.86 5.18 -10.70
CA LEU A 77 4.70 4.61 -11.37
C LEU A 77 3.63 4.15 -10.36
N ASN A 78 4.03 3.55 -9.25
CA ASN A 78 3.10 3.13 -8.20
C ASN A 78 2.35 4.33 -7.61
N LEU A 79 3.05 5.43 -7.32
CA LEU A 79 2.45 6.68 -6.85
C LEU A 79 1.47 7.27 -7.88
N ARG A 80 1.81 7.22 -9.16
CA ARG A 80 0.91 7.69 -10.24
C ARG A 80 -0.35 6.84 -10.34
N VAL A 81 -0.22 5.52 -10.30
CA VAL A 81 -1.37 4.59 -10.33
C VAL A 81 -2.26 4.78 -9.08
N GLU A 82 -1.67 4.95 -7.91
CA GLU A 82 -2.41 5.27 -6.68
C GLU A 82 -3.16 6.61 -6.84
N GLN A 83 -2.49 7.65 -7.33
CA GLN A 83 -3.10 8.96 -7.55
C GLN A 83 -4.27 8.90 -8.54
N MET A 84 -4.13 8.20 -9.68
CA MET A 84 -5.25 8.01 -10.61
C MET A 84 -6.47 7.35 -9.95
N PHE A 85 -6.22 6.36 -9.08
CA PHE A 85 -7.29 5.69 -8.35
C PHE A 85 -7.97 6.64 -7.37
N ASP A 86 -7.21 7.45 -6.65
CA ASP A 86 -7.76 8.44 -5.72
C ASP A 86 -8.56 9.53 -6.43
N ASP A 87 -8.04 10.05 -7.55
CA ASP A 87 -8.72 11.05 -8.36
C ASP A 87 -10.04 10.49 -8.89
N CYS A 88 -10.05 9.25 -9.40
CA CYS A 88 -11.28 8.58 -9.82
C CYS A 88 -12.31 8.46 -8.67
N VAL A 89 -11.86 8.10 -7.47
CA VAL A 89 -12.76 7.96 -6.31
C VAL A 89 -13.28 9.32 -5.84
N ASP A 90 -12.43 10.34 -5.77
CA ASP A 90 -12.83 11.68 -5.32
C ASP A 90 -13.82 12.32 -6.31
N GLU A 91 -13.60 12.20 -7.62
CA GLU A 91 -14.58 12.65 -8.63
C GLU A 91 -15.86 11.84 -8.56
N ALA A 92 -15.76 10.52 -8.46
CA ALA A 92 -16.94 9.67 -8.32
C ALA A 92 -17.69 9.89 -7.01
N VAL A 93 -17.12 10.50 -5.96
CA VAL A 93 -17.87 10.88 -4.75
C VAL A 93 -18.52 12.25 -4.90
N LYS A 94 -17.91 13.19 -5.64
CA LYS A 94 -18.47 14.53 -5.89
C LYS A 94 -19.69 14.50 -6.81
N GLU A 95 -19.73 13.58 -7.78
CA GLU A 95 -20.87 13.38 -8.69
C GLU A 95 -22.08 12.69 -7.99
N GLU A 96 -22.21 12.77 -6.67
CA GLU A 96 -23.39 12.23 -5.97
C GLU A 96 -24.64 13.09 -6.22
N GLU A 97 -25.46 12.65 -7.17
CA GLU A 97 -26.90 12.65 -6.94
C GLU A 97 -27.26 11.54 -5.93
N PRO A 98 -28.26 11.75 -5.04
CA PRO A 98 -28.68 10.76 -4.06
C PRO A 98 -29.17 9.51 -4.79
N ILE A 99 -28.35 8.45 -4.74
CA ILE A 99 -28.72 7.15 -5.30
C ILE A 99 -29.96 6.67 -4.52
N PRO A 100 -31.08 6.32 -5.18
CA PRO A 100 -32.21 5.71 -4.50
C PRO A 100 -31.73 4.44 -3.79
N ASN A 101 -32.12 4.28 -2.53
CA ASN A 101 -31.76 3.26 -1.51
C ASN A 101 -31.80 1.77 -1.93
N LYS A 102 -31.81 1.42 -3.21
CA LYS A 102 -32.23 0.11 -3.75
C LYS A 102 -31.17 -0.69 -4.49
N TYR A 103 -29.89 -0.29 -4.48
CA TYR A 103 -28.81 -1.20 -4.89
C TYR A 103 -28.24 -1.92 -3.68
N ASP A 104 -29.11 -2.66 -2.99
CA ASP A 104 -28.71 -3.57 -1.94
C ASP A 104 -28.16 -4.85 -2.57
N SER A 105 -26.83 -4.94 -2.63
CA SER A 105 -26.14 -6.13 -3.16
C SER A 105 -26.15 -7.32 -2.19
N GLY A 106 -26.88 -7.23 -1.06
CA GLY A 106 -26.98 -8.28 -0.04
C GLY A 106 -25.67 -8.61 0.68
N ARG A 107 -24.55 -7.97 0.30
CA ARG A 107 -23.20 -8.21 0.86
C ARG A 107 -22.77 -7.19 1.89
N CYS A 108 -23.44 -6.05 1.96
CA CYS A 108 -23.06 -4.93 2.81
C CYS A 108 -24.09 -4.78 3.91
N SER A 109 -23.63 -4.71 5.15
CA SER A 109 -24.53 -4.57 6.29
C SER A 109 -25.23 -3.21 6.25
N ASP A 110 -26.47 -3.17 6.73
CA ASP A 110 -27.17 -1.91 6.98
C ASP A 110 -26.39 -1.00 7.93
N ASN A 111 -25.65 -1.61 8.87
CA ASN A 111 -24.71 -0.93 9.74
C ASN A 111 -23.30 -1.02 9.14
N TRP A 112 -22.71 0.11 8.76
CA TRP A 112 -21.33 0.11 8.28
C TRP A 112 -20.36 -0.33 9.37
N PRO A 113 -19.24 -0.99 9.00
CA PRO A 113 -18.20 -1.34 9.97
C PRO A 113 -17.63 -0.07 10.58
N LEU A 114 -17.29 -0.10 11.86
CA LEU A 114 -16.65 1.01 12.57
C LEU A 114 -15.14 0.79 12.66
N LEU A 115 -14.39 1.88 12.60
CA LEU A 115 -12.96 1.85 12.87
C LEU A 115 -12.76 1.69 14.39
N PRO A 116 -12.06 0.65 14.88
CA PRO A 116 -11.85 0.50 16.32
C PRO A 116 -10.95 1.61 16.87
N TYR A 117 -11.03 1.81 18.18
CA TYR A 117 -10.06 2.64 18.90
C TYR A 117 -8.69 1.95 18.89
N TYR A 118 -7.64 2.76 18.86
CA TYR A 118 -6.28 2.25 19.02
C TYR A 118 -6.02 2.12 20.52
N TYR A 119 -5.59 0.93 20.96
CA TYR A 119 -5.13 0.74 22.33
C TYR A 119 -3.74 1.34 22.50
N ASP A 120 -3.37 1.74 23.73
CA ASP A 120 -2.09 2.41 24.02
C ASP A 120 -0.85 1.58 23.62
N GLY A 121 -0.99 0.25 23.55
CA GLY A 121 0.08 -0.66 23.09
C GLY A 121 0.24 -0.77 21.56
N TYR A 122 -0.59 -0.09 20.75
CA TYR A 122 -0.53 -0.24 19.30
C TYR A 122 0.68 0.49 18.70
N THR A 123 1.64 -0.29 18.21
CA THR A 123 2.69 0.23 17.34
C THR A 123 2.10 0.90 16.08
N CYS A 124 2.91 1.73 15.41
CA CYS A 124 2.48 2.39 14.19
C CYS A 124 2.02 1.39 13.10
N LEU A 125 2.75 0.28 12.92
CA LEU A 125 2.38 -0.76 11.96
C LEU A 125 1.05 -1.44 12.31
N HIS A 126 0.74 -1.61 13.60
CA HIS A 126 -0.57 -2.12 14.02
C HIS A 126 -1.70 -1.15 13.63
N ARG A 127 -1.56 0.15 13.93
CA ARG A 127 -2.54 1.18 13.54
C ARG A 127 -2.75 1.20 12.04
N LEU A 128 -1.66 1.22 11.28
CA LEU A 128 -1.68 1.17 9.83
C LEU A 128 -2.47 -0.04 9.31
N ARG A 129 -2.17 -1.23 9.85
CA ARG A 129 -2.85 -2.47 9.43
C ARG A 129 -4.35 -2.45 9.74
N VAL A 130 -4.75 -1.91 10.90
CA VAL A 130 -6.16 -1.78 11.29
C VAL A 130 -6.90 -0.87 10.31
N VAL A 131 -6.33 0.28 9.97
CA VAL A 131 -6.95 1.20 8.99
C VAL A 131 -7.01 0.57 7.61
N GLN A 132 -5.94 -0.11 7.15
CA GLN A 132 -5.95 -0.84 5.87
C GLN A 132 -7.10 -1.85 5.78
N LEU A 133 -7.28 -2.67 6.81
CA LEU A 133 -8.35 -3.67 6.85
C LEU A 133 -9.73 -3.00 6.86
N HIS A 134 -9.88 -1.91 7.60
CA HIS A 134 -11.12 -1.15 7.65
C HIS A 134 -11.47 -0.53 6.29
N CYS A 135 -10.53 0.14 5.63
CA CYS A 135 -10.75 0.70 4.29
C CYS A 135 -11.07 -0.41 3.28
N GLY A 136 -10.44 -1.58 3.39
CA GLY A 136 -10.73 -2.74 2.54
C GLY A 136 -12.18 -3.25 2.70
N LYS A 137 -12.75 -3.19 3.92
CA LYS A 137 -14.17 -3.52 4.14
C LYS A 137 -15.08 -2.48 3.48
N LEU A 138 -14.80 -1.19 3.68
CA LEU A 138 -15.59 -0.11 3.07
C LEU A 138 -15.54 -0.13 1.54
N MET A 139 -14.36 -0.40 0.97
CA MET A 139 -14.17 -0.51 -0.48
C MET A 139 -15.05 -1.58 -1.11
N LYS A 140 -15.24 -2.73 -0.43
CA LYS A 140 -16.12 -3.80 -0.90
C LYS A 140 -17.59 -3.38 -0.99
N CYS A 141 -17.96 -2.33 -0.28
CA CYS A 141 -19.32 -1.78 -0.24
C CYS A 141 -19.47 -0.47 -1.01
N CYS A 142 -18.38 0.08 -1.55
CA CYS A 142 -18.43 1.22 -2.45
C CYS A 142 -18.30 0.74 -3.91
N HIS A 143 -19.43 0.65 -4.61
CA HIS A 143 -19.45 0.23 -6.02
C HIS A 143 -18.62 1.17 -6.93
N ARG A 144 -18.60 2.48 -6.63
CA ARG A 144 -17.81 3.46 -7.39
C ARG A 144 -16.31 3.19 -7.23
N ALA A 145 -15.83 2.95 -6.01
CA ALA A 145 -14.44 2.57 -5.75
C ALA A 145 -14.06 1.24 -6.40
N GLN A 146 -14.98 0.27 -6.46
CA GLN A 146 -14.76 -0.98 -7.20
C GLN A 146 -14.67 -0.74 -8.72
N ARG A 147 -15.51 0.13 -9.27
CA ARG A 147 -15.45 0.52 -10.68
C ARG A 147 -14.12 1.23 -10.98
N CYS A 148 -13.73 2.21 -10.17
CA CYS A 148 -12.43 2.87 -10.27
C CYS A 148 -11.29 1.86 -10.20
N ARG A 149 -11.33 0.91 -9.27
CA ARG A 149 -10.28 -0.13 -9.16
C ARG A 149 -10.15 -0.93 -10.44
N ARG A 150 -11.26 -1.43 -11.00
CA ARG A 150 -11.24 -2.18 -12.26
C ARG A 150 -10.68 -1.35 -13.41
N HIS A 151 -11.17 -0.11 -13.55
CA HIS A 151 -10.70 0.80 -14.59
C HIS A 151 -9.18 1.07 -14.50
N ILE A 152 -8.67 1.33 -13.29
CA ILE A 152 -7.25 1.55 -13.07
C ILE A 152 -6.44 0.26 -13.25
N ASP A 153 -6.94 -0.89 -12.81
CA ASP A 153 -6.26 -2.18 -12.93
C ASP A 153 -6.05 -2.61 -14.40
N GLU A 154 -6.94 -2.16 -15.29
CA GLU A 154 -6.92 -2.35 -16.74
C GLU A 154 -6.16 -1.25 -17.50
N SER A 155 -5.77 -0.15 -16.83
CA SER A 155 -5.07 0.95 -17.47
C SER A 155 -3.67 0.57 -17.95
N GLU A 156 -3.21 1.23 -19.01
CA GLU A 156 -1.86 1.02 -19.56
C GLU A 156 -0.77 1.24 -18.50
N MET A 157 -0.92 2.25 -17.64
CA MET A 157 0.05 2.52 -16.56
C MET A 157 0.12 1.37 -15.55
N THR A 158 -1.00 0.73 -15.19
CA THR A 158 -0.96 -0.44 -14.31
C THR A 158 -0.32 -1.64 -14.98
N VAL A 159 -0.55 -1.85 -16.29
CA VAL A 159 0.12 -2.90 -17.06
C VAL A 159 1.63 -2.66 -17.10
N GLN A 160 2.06 -1.44 -17.40
CA GLN A 160 3.48 -1.04 -17.38
C GLN A 160 4.10 -1.24 -15.99
N LEU A 161 3.39 -0.85 -14.92
CA LEU A 161 3.83 -1.05 -13.54
C LEU A 161 4.02 -2.52 -13.21
N LYS A 162 3.10 -3.41 -13.62
CA LYS A 162 3.22 -4.86 -13.42
C LYS A 162 4.46 -5.40 -14.13
N LYS A 163 4.64 -5.06 -15.41
CA LYS A 163 5.81 -5.47 -16.21
C LYS A 163 7.11 -5.02 -15.57
N LEU A 164 7.21 -3.76 -15.18
CA LEU A 164 8.42 -3.22 -14.55
C LEU A 164 8.69 -3.88 -13.18
N LYS A 165 7.64 -4.13 -12.37
CA LYS A 165 7.78 -4.88 -11.11
C LYS A 165 8.34 -6.27 -11.35
N ASP A 166 7.83 -6.99 -12.34
CA ASP A 166 8.31 -8.34 -12.68
C ASP A 166 9.76 -8.32 -13.14
N GLU A 167 10.13 -7.38 -14.02
CA GLU A 167 11.52 -7.18 -14.46
C GLU A 167 12.45 -6.90 -13.28
N VAL A 168 12.07 -5.99 -12.38
CA VAL A 168 12.84 -5.65 -11.18
C VAL A 168 13.00 -6.85 -10.25
N ILE A 169 11.94 -7.63 -10.05
CA ILE A 169 11.99 -8.86 -9.26
C ILE A 169 13.00 -9.84 -9.86
N THR A 170 12.94 -10.08 -11.17
CA THR A 170 13.87 -10.97 -11.86
C THR A 170 15.32 -10.50 -11.78
N LYS A 171 15.58 -9.22 -12.05
CA LYS A 171 16.94 -8.66 -11.96
C LYS A 171 17.46 -8.69 -10.52
N SER A 172 16.61 -8.37 -9.55
CA SER A 172 16.94 -8.45 -8.12
C SER A 172 17.30 -9.88 -7.70
N ALA A 173 16.53 -10.89 -8.15
CA ALA A 173 16.84 -12.29 -7.89
C ALA A 173 18.20 -12.69 -8.50
N ALA A 174 18.48 -12.28 -9.74
CA ALA A 174 19.78 -12.52 -10.37
C ALA A 174 20.94 -11.89 -9.60
N CYS A 175 20.81 -10.63 -9.15
CA CYS A 175 21.81 -9.98 -8.31
C CYS A 175 22.03 -10.71 -6.97
N GLN A 176 20.97 -11.25 -6.37
CA GLN A 176 21.08 -12.03 -5.13
C GLN A 176 21.83 -13.35 -5.35
N ILE A 177 21.54 -14.08 -6.42
CA ILE A 177 22.24 -15.31 -6.79
C ILE A 177 23.72 -15.02 -7.06
N HIS A 178 24.02 -13.98 -7.84
CA HIS A 178 25.40 -13.58 -8.13
C HIS A 178 26.17 -13.23 -6.84
N SER A 179 25.57 -12.41 -5.97
CA SER A 179 26.18 -12.01 -4.69
C SER A 179 26.45 -13.21 -3.78
N TYR A 180 25.54 -14.19 -3.77
CA TYR A 180 25.71 -15.43 -3.01
C TYR A 180 26.85 -16.30 -3.56
N ASN A 181 26.94 -16.46 -4.88
CA ASN A 181 28.01 -17.22 -5.52
C ASN A 181 29.38 -16.60 -5.28
N GLU A 182 29.50 -15.27 -5.35
CA GLU A 182 30.73 -14.56 -5.04
C GLU A 182 31.14 -14.71 -3.57
N TYR A 183 30.17 -14.69 -2.65
CA TYR A 183 30.41 -14.97 -1.23
C TYR A 183 30.95 -16.40 -1.03
N GLN A 184 30.31 -17.40 -1.63
CA GLN A 184 30.73 -18.80 -1.55
C GLN A 184 32.16 -19.00 -2.08
N LYS A 185 32.49 -18.44 -3.25
CA LYS A 185 33.86 -18.51 -3.81
C LYS A 185 34.91 -17.92 -2.86
N LYS A 186 34.62 -16.78 -2.22
CA LYS A 186 35.54 -16.17 -1.23
C LYS A 186 35.75 -17.08 -0.02
N HIS A 187 34.68 -17.71 0.48
CA HIS A 187 34.76 -18.62 1.61
C HIS A 187 35.54 -19.89 1.28
N TRP A 188 35.32 -20.48 0.10
CA TRP A 188 36.10 -21.62 -0.39
C TRP A 188 37.60 -21.30 -0.52
N LYS A 189 37.94 -20.14 -1.08
CA LYS A 189 39.35 -19.69 -1.20
C LYS A 189 40.00 -19.42 0.15
N ALA A 190 39.26 -18.88 1.12
CA ALA A 190 39.78 -18.68 2.48
C ALA A 190 40.08 -20.02 3.16
N SER A 191 39.14 -20.98 3.06
CA SER A 191 39.32 -22.32 3.61
C SER A 191 40.50 -23.08 2.99
N GLN A 192 40.78 -22.92 1.69
CA GLN A 192 41.96 -23.52 1.04
C GLN A 192 43.27 -22.90 1.55
N LYS A 193 43.32 -21.57 1.70
CA LYS A 193 44.51 -20.89 2.26
C LYS A 193 44.82 -21.29 3.70
N ASP A 194 43.79 -21.58 4.49
CA ASP A 194 43.97 -22.06 5.86
C ASP A 194 44.50 -23.48 5.89
N VAL A 195 44.10 -24.35 4.94
CA VAL A 195 44.66 -25.70 4.79
C VAL A 195 46.12 -25.67 4.33
N GLU A 196 46.47 -24.80 3.38
CA GLU A 196 47.85 -24.62 2.90
C GLU A 196 48.81 -24.02 3.95
N ARG A 197 48.30 -23.37 5.00
CA ARG A 197 49.12 -22.85 6.12
C ARG A 197 49.40 -23.88 7.21
N ILE A 198 48.68 -25.00 7.22
CA ILE A 198 48.81 -26.06 8.24
C ILE A 198 49.78 -27.15 7.78
N ILE A 199 50.15 -27.16 6.50
CA ILE A 199 51.17 -28.03 5.90
C ILE A 199 52.50 -27.26 5.83
#